data_AF-A0A7J7NRM8-F1
#
_entry.id   AF-A0A7J7NRM8-F1
#
_cell.length_a   1.000
_cell.length_b   1.000
_cell.length_c   1.000
_cell.angle_alpha   90.00
_cell.angle_beta   90.00
_cell.angle_gamma   90.00
#
_symmetry.space_group_name_H-M   'P 1'
#
loop_
_entity.id
_entity.type
_entity.pdbx_description
1 polymer ?
#
loop_
_entity_poly.entity_id
_entity_poly.type
_entity_poly.pdbx_seq_one_letter_code
_entity_poly.pdbx_strand_id
1 'polypeptide(L)'
;MSNVAQIPTSFGHELRACLRCRLVKTYDQFRESGCENCPFFNMDKDHELVGDCTTSNFTGIISVMDPSRSWAARWLRIGMKI
;
A
#
# COMPACT_ATOMS: atom_id res chain seq x y z
N MET A 1 -10.54 11.85 10.39
CA MET A 1 -9.94 12.22 9.09
C MET A 1 -9.69 10.95 8.32
N SER A 2 -10.19 10.82 7.09
CA SER A 2 -9.92 9.66 6.25
C SER A 2 -8.42 9.55 6.04
N ASN A 3 -7.79 8.51 6.57
CA ASN A 3 -6.34 8.32 6.49
C ASN A 3 -5.97 8.05 5.02
N VAL A 4 -5.59 9.09 4.28
CA VAL A 4 -5.21 8.97 2.87
C VAL A 4 -3.85 8.29 2.83
N ALA A 5 -3.71 7.29 1.95
CA ALA A 5 -2.44 6.60 1.80
C ALA A 5 -1.34 7.60 1.41
N GLN A 6 -0.20 7.53 2.08
CA GLN A 6 0.94 8.38 1.75
C GLN A 6 1.54 7.98 0.39
N ILE A 7 2.00 8.98 -0.36
CA ILE A 7 2.74 8.74 -1.60
C ILE A 7 4.11 8.11 -1.29
N PRO A 8 4.65 7.23 -2.15
CA PRO A 8 6.02 6.75 -1.98
C PRO A 8 7.02 7.90 -1.89
N THR A 9 7.91 7.87 -0.91
CA THR A 9 8.96 8.90 -0.74
C THR A 9 10.09 8.78 -1.76
N SER A 10 10.20 7.63 -2.42
CA SER A 10 11.18 7.33 -3.46
C SER A 10 10.67 6.21 -4.36
N PHE A 11 11.25 6.05 -5.55
CA PHE A 11 10.80 5.12 -6.60
C PHE A 11 11.85 4.05 -6.97
N GLY A 12 12.79 3.75 -6.08
CA GLY A 12 13.83 2.76 -6.28
C GLY A 12 13.43 1.35 -5.84
N HIS A 13 14.43 0.50 -5.63
CA HIS A 13 14.29 -0.91 -5.24
C HIS A 13 13.71 -1.12 -3.82
N GLU A 14 13.59 -0.05 -3.05
CA GLU A 14 12.98 -0.01 -1.72
C GLU A 14 11.44 -0.07 -1.74
N LEU A 15 10.81 0.04 -2.92
CA LEU A 15 9.37 -0.07 -3.06
C LEU A 15 8.88 -1.48 -2.77
N ARG A 16 7.74 -1.54 -2.07
CA ARG A 16 7.04 -2.78 -1.76
C ARG A 16 5.56 -2.60 -2.01
N ALA A 17 4.89 -3.68 -2.41
CA ALA A 17 3.44 -3.73 -2.56
C ALA A 17 2.84 -4.58 -1.43
N CYS A 18 1.82 -4.06 -0.74
CA CYS A 18 1.06 -4.84 0.22
C CYS A 18 0.35 -6.01 -0.45
N LEU A 19 0.57 -7.22 0.05
CA LEU A 19 0.00 -8.45 -0.53
C LEU A 19 -1.52 -8.51 -0.46
N ARG A 20 -2.14 -7.74 0.45
CA ARG A 20 -3.60 -7.68 0.60
C ARG A 20 -4.25 -6.63 -0.29
N CYS A 21 -3.82 -5.38 -0.19
CA CYS A 21 -4.52 -4.24 -0.82
C CYS A 21 -3.79 -3.64 -2.02
N ARG A 22 -2.56 -4.09 -2.31
CA ARG A 22 -1.71 -3.62 -3.43
C ARG A 22 -1.23 -2.18 -3.31
N LEU A 23 -1.40 -1.55 -2.15
CA LEU A 23 -0.80 -0.25 -1.88
C LEU A 23 0.73 -0.36 -1.99
N VAL A 24 1.34 0.59 -2.69
CA VAL A 24 2.79 0.65 -2.89
C VAL A 24 3.35 1.81 -2.07
N LYS A 25 4.34 1.51 -1.22
CA LYS A 25 5.11 2.45 -0.40
C LYS A 25 6.55 1.93 -0.27
N THR A 26 7.45 2.72 0.28
CA THR A 26 8.79 2.19 0.64
C THR A 26 8.69 1.25 1.85
N TYR A 27 9.70 0.40 2.04
CA TYR A 27 9.83 -0.43 3.25
C TYR A 27 9.72 0.43 4.52
N ASP A 28 10.46 1.53 4.59
CA ASP A 28 10.48 2.41 5.77
C ASP A 28 9.12 3.03 6.04
N GLN A 29 8.36 3.41 5.02
CA GLN A 29 7.02 3.94 5.23
C GLN A 29 6.04 2.88 5.77
N PHE A 30 6.14 1.62 5.33
CA PHE A 30 5.36 0.52 5.94
C PHE A 30 5.79 0.26 7.38
N ARG A 31 7.08 0.32 7.67
CA ARG A 31 7.63 0.17 9.02
C ARG A 31 7.16 1.27 9.97
N GLU A 32 7.12 2.51 9.51
CA GLU A 32 6.81 3.68 10.35
C GLU A 32 5.31 3.91 10.54
N SER A 33 4.51 3.65 9.51
CA SER A 33 3.08 4.03 9.49
C SER A 33 2.13 2.90 9.13
N GLY A 34 2.66 1.71 8.86
CA GLY A 34 1.87 0.58 8.41
C GLY A 34 1.21 0.78 7.05
N CYS A 35 0.17 -0.01 6.81
CA CYS A 35 -0.69 0.09 5.62
C CYS A 35 -2.02 0.72 5.99
N GLU A 36 -2.35 1.85 5.37
CA GLU A 36 -3.55 2.64 5.62
C GLU A 36 -4.85 1.92 5.22
N ASN A 37 -4.75 0.89 4.38
CA ASN A 37 -5.87 0.04 3.97
C ASN A 37 -5.92 -1.29 4.74
N CYS A 38 -4.87 -1.64 5.49
CA CYS A 38 -4.76 -2.92 6.20
C CYS A 38 -4.21 -2.72 7.61
N PRO A 39 -4.88 -1.94 8.48
CA PRO A 39 -4.38 -1.63 9.83
C PRO A 39 -4.24 -2.88 10.71
N PHE A 40 -4.98 -3.95 10.41
CA PHE A 40 -4.92 -5.23 11.13
C PHE A 40 -3.58 -5.96 10.99
N PHE A 41 -2.73 -5.59 10.02
CA PHE A 41 -1.36 -6.14 9.97
C PHE A 41 -0.44 -5.56 11.04
N ASN A 42 -0.77 -4.42 11.67
CA ASN A 42 0.02 -3.79 12.74
C ASN A 42 1.53 -3.65 12.43
N MET A 43 1.89 -3.42 11.17
CA MET A 43 3.27 -3.29 10.72
C MET A 43 4.03 -2.11 11.35
N ASP A 44 3.30 -1.12 11.89
CA ASP A 44 3.85 0.01 12.65
C ASP A 44 4.35 -0.41 14.05
N LYS A 45 3.85 -1.54 14.56
CA LYS A 45 4.19 -2.08 15.89
C LYS A 45 5.09 -3.30 15.82
N ASP A 46 4.92 -4.11 14.78
CA ASP A 46 5.73 -5.31 14.53
C ASP A 46 6.34 -5.23 13.13
N HIS A 47 7.61 -4.84 13.09
CA HIS A 47 8.31 -4.49 11.85
C HIS A 47 8.70 -5.72 11.03
N GLU A 48 8.80 -6.89 11.65
CA GLU A 48 9.07 -8.16 10.96
C GLU A 48 7.93 -8.48 9.98
N LEU A 49 6.69 -8.10 10.32
CA LEU A 49 5.52 -8.30 9.48
C LEU A 49 5.57 -7.52 8.16
N VAL A 50 6.42 -6.49 8.03
CA VAL A 50 6.58 -5.78 6.75
C VAL A 50 7.10 -6.74 5.68
N GLY A 51 8.06 -7.60 6.03
CA GLY A 51 8.60 -8.62 5.12
C GLY A 51 7.53 -9.64 4.69
N ASP A 52 6.70 -10.08 5.64
CA ASP A 52 5.70 -11.12 5.43
C ASP A 52 4.42 -10.63 4.73
N CYS A 53 4.05 -9.36 4.94
CA CYS A 53 2.80 -8.78 4.43
C CYS A 53 2.98 -7.99 3.13
N THR A 54 4.22 -7.81 2.65
CA THR A 54 4.54 -7.03 1.44
C THR A 54 5.60 -7.70 0.58
N THR A 55 5.61 -7.40 -0.72
CA THR A 55 6.59 -7.94 -1.68
C THR A 55 7.29 -6.83 -2.45
N SER A 56 8.59 -6.98 -2.71
CA SER A 56 9.33 -6.15 -3.69
C SER A 56 9.16 -6.64 -5.13
N ASN A 57 8.59 -7.84 -5.33
CA ASN A 57 8.34 -8.41 -6.65
C ASN A 57 6.92 -8.06 -7.13
N PHE A 58 6.78 -6.89 -7.76
CA PHE A 58 5.55 -6.45 -8.40
C PHE A 58 5.87 -5.73 -9.72
N THR A 59 4.87 -5.60 -10.60
CA THR A 59 5.03 -4.94 -11.90
C THR A 59 3.99 -3.85 -12.08
N GLY A 60 4.45 -2.66 -12.47
CA GLY A 60 3.61 -1.51 -12.75
C GLY A 60 3.10 -0.82 -11.48
N ILE A 61 2.80 0.48 -11.61
CA ILE A 61 2.23 1.31 -10.55
C ILE A 61 1.08 2.11 -11.17
N ILE A 62 0.01 2.32 -10.41
CA ILE A 62 -1.09 3.21 -10.78
C ILE A 62 -1.35 4.19 -9.63
N SER A 63 -1.37 5.48 -9.97
CA SER A 63 -1.80 6.52 -9.04
C SER A 63 -3.32 6.67 -9.12
N VAL A 64 -4.03 6.34 -8.05
CA VAL A 64 -5.50 6.41 -7.99
C VAL A 64 -5.91 7.60 -7.13
N MET A 65 -6.44 8.64 -7.77
CA MET A 65 -6.90 9.88 -7.13
C MET A 65 -8.31 9.72 -6.52
N ASP A 66 -9.21 9.08 -7.26
CA ASP A 66 -10.57 8.79 -6.81
C ASP A 66 -10.94 7.32 -7.11
N PRO A 67 -10.76 6.42 -6.13
CA PRO A 67 -11.03 5.00 -6.32
C PRO A 67 -12.50 4.70 -6.64
N SER A 68 -13.43 5.50 -6.10
CA SER A 68 -14.87 5.25 -6.21
C SER A 68 -15.43 5.50 -7.62
N ARG A 69 -14.81 6.44 -8.35
CA ARG A 69 -15.21 6.81 -9.72
C ARG A 69 -14.33 6.21 -10.81
N SER A 70 -13.20 5.58 -10.45
CA SER A 70 -12.24 5.06 -11.42
C SER A 70 -12.64 3.68 -11.96
N TRP A 71 -12.73 3.53 -13.28
CA TRP A 71 -12.87 2.23 -13.93
C TRP A 71 -11.67 1.32 -13.65
N ALA A 72 -10.44 1.85 -13.75
CA ALA A 72 -9.23 1.09 -13.49
C ALA A 72 -9.17 0.59 -12.03
N ALA A 73 -9.60 1.42 -11.07
CA ALA A 73 -9.68 1.02 -9.66
C ALA A 73 -10.71 -0.09 -9.43
N ARG A 74 -11.89 -0.02 -10.08
CA ARG A 74 -12.89 -1.11 -10.05
C ARG A 74 -12.35 -2.40 -10.68
N TRP A 75 -11.71 -2.31 -11.85
CA TRP A 75 -11.10 -3.45 -12.53
C TRP A 75 -10.05 -4.14 -11.67
N LEU A 76 -9.19 -3.34 -11.02
CA LEU A 76 -8.16 -3.81 -10.12
C LEU A 76 -8.70 -4.12 -8.70
N ARG A 77 -10.02 -4.03 -8.45
CA ARG A 77 -10.63 -4.29 -7.13
C ARG A 77 -10.02 -3.48 -5.98
N ILE A 78 -9.58 -2.24 -6.27
CA ILE A 78 -9.05 -1.26 -5.30
C ILE A 78 -9.98 -0.03 -5.19
N GLY A 79 -11.21 -0.13 -5.70
CA GLY A 79 -12.20 0.95 -5.70
C GLY A 79 -12.86 1.25 -4.35
N MET A 80 -12.66 0.39 -3.34
CA MET A 80 -13.16 0.57 -1.98
C MET A 80 -12.05 0.25 -0.98
N LYS A 81 -12.04 0.94 0.17
CA LYS A 81 -11.19 0.58 1.29
C LYS A 81 -11.66 -0.74 1.92
N ILE A 82 -10.70 -1.53 2.38
CA ILE A 82 -10.91 -2.81 3.07
C ILE A 82 -11.22 -2.52 4.55
#